data_AF-A0BR68-F1
#
_entry.id   AF-A0BR68-F1
#
_cell.length_a   1.000
_cell.length_b   1.000
_cell.length_c   1.000
_cell.angle_alpha   90.00
_cell.angle_beta   90.00
_cell.angle_gamma   90.00
#
_symmetry.space_group_name_H-M   'P 1'
#
loop_
_entity.id
_entity.type
_entity.pdbx_description
1 polymer ?
#
loop_
_entity_poly.entity_id
_entity_poly.type
_entity_poly.pdbx_seq_one_letter_code
_entity_poly.pdbx_strand_id
1 'polypeptide(L)'
;MCFLIILKKVSTPYDENYTKNNKLFKEKDQQRIKDALNIIKERKLEKEEQNKKGITLVSNVKVIEDKRQLFLISQSYNTMENEIKKMKEGQKEKQEVFFQSMKMLQQDADNFQQFLDTNKAARAEAELKLENEIKDKKAKEAIIKQLNIKMTSIRGEKQRMEELITAYIDHKQFLDKLAPKEWHDNKAKLKSLLLDKLKEISILEGKLQKSNQADQTIQYQEELEDFEDEFEMYFKHPQQLISIFNDLEERNLFLIQTAQETEQNLEEVKSKFQKLKQEKSIKIQQLHEQKEILKRKLDIMTQELKDMQLGGIIKASGKEQKDLGQQIIEVYQQFQIDMIQVQDIQTRPTLFILGLIEQLIEKLLKQVKTFKPERVYHYKQEIDNKGKADKRKENADRQREEEAARNRINQLKLMQPSKKKSGRLNMFRSRPIEKQVEIAQENHEDVDTEDFKYFE
;
A
#
# COMPACT_ATOMS: atom_id res chain seq x y z
N MET A 1 33.85 -77.38 28.02
CA MET A 1 34.41 -78.63 27.45
C MET A 1 35.57 -79.22 28.24
N CYS A 2 36.35 -78.45 29.01
CA CYS A 2 37.50 -79.01 29.76
C CYS A 2 37.13 -79.84 31.02
N PHE A 3 35.96 -79.62 31.63
CA PHE A 3 35.51 -80.38 32.81
C PHE A 3 35.02 -81.81 32.50
N LEU A 4 34.50 -82.05 31.30
CA LEU A 4 34.04 -83.39 30.87
C LEU A 4 35.20 -84.37 30.61
N ILE A 5 36.41 -83.86 30.39
CA ILE A 5 37.62 -84.68 30.18
C ILE A 5 38.20 -85.15 31.53
N ILE A 6 38.00 -84.39 32.60
CA ILE A 6 38.46 -84.75 33.95
C ILE A 6 37.49 -85.74 34.61
N LEU A 7 36.18 -85.57 34.41
CA LEU A 7 35.16 -86.49 34.94
C LEU A 7 35.21 -87.91 34.34
N LYS A 8 35.72 -88.08 33.11
CA LYS A 8 35.92 -89.40 32.51
C LYS A 8 37.14 -90.17 33.05
N LYS A 9 38.00 -89.55 33.86
CA LYS A 9 39.19 -90.19 34.45
C LYS A 9 39.03 -90.65 35.90
N VAL A 10 37.92 -90.32 36.58
CA VAL A 10 37.77 -90.56 38.03
C VAL A 10 36.60 -91.51 38.37
N SER A 11 35.81 -91.94 37.38
CA SER A 11 34.90 -93.07 37.58
C SER A 11 35.60 -94.38 37.24
N THR A 12 36.40 -94.87 38.18
CA THR A 12 36.69 -96.30 38.27
C THR A 12 35.96 -96.84 39.50
N PRO A 13 34.99 -97.75 39.35
CA PRO A 13 34.57 -98.57 40.48
C PRO A 13 35.82 -99.31 40.95
N TYR A 14 35.90 -99.49 42.27
CA TYR A 14 36.80 -100.40 42.96
C TYR A 14 37.41 -101.44 42.01
N ASP A 15 38.68 -101.29 41.66
CA ASP A 15 39.32 -102.15 40.66
C ASP A 15 39.46 -103.56 41.25
N GLU A 16 38.49 -104.42 40.93
CA GLU A 16 38.47 -105.86 41.28
C GLU A 16 39.67 -106.63 40.69
N ASN A 17 40.57 -105.97 39.94
CA ASN A 17 41.79 -106.55 39.41
C ASN A 17 43.04 -106.33 40.28
N TYR A 18 42.98 -105.57 41.37
CA TYR A 18 44.13 -105.43 42.28
C TYR A 18 44.42 -106.69 43.12
N THR A 19 43.55 -107.70 43.05
CA THR A 19 43.69 -109.00 43.71
C THR A 19 44.17 -110.13 42.78
N LYS A 20 44.28 -109.92 41.46
CA LYS A 20 44.59 -111.00 40.50
C LYS A 20 46.07 -111.19 40.13
N ASN A 21 46.96 -110.25 40.47
CA ASN A 21 48.39 -110.36 40.08
C ASN A 21 49.42 -110.11 41.19
N ASN A 22 48.99 -109.94 42.44
CA ASN A 22 49.92 -110.05 43.56
C ASN A 22 49.88 -111.50 44.06
N LYS A 23 50.99 -112.25 43.87
CA LYS A 23 51.25 -113.46 44.65
C LYS A 23 50.94 -113.09 46.11
N LEU A 24 49.83 -113.58 46.66
CA LEU A 24 49.29 -113.18 47.97
C LEU A 24 50.29 -113.38 49.12
N PHE A 25 51.40 -114.07 48.84
CA PHE A 25 52.59 -114.21 49.65
C PHE A 25 53.82 -114.15 48.73
N LYS A 26 54.90 -113.46 49.14
CA LYS A 26 56.17 -113.44 48.38
C LYS A 26 56.70 -114.87 48.23
N GLU A 27 57.54 -115.15 47.23
CA GLU A 27 58.07 -116.51 46.97
C GLU A 27 58.74 -117.12 48.20
N LYS A 28 59.45 -116.30 48.99
CA LYS A 28 60.00 -116.67 50.31
C LYS A 28 58.92 -117.03 51.34
N ASP A 29 57.78 -116.34 51.34
CA ASP A 29 56.67 -116.62 52.25
C ASP A 29 55.89 -117.88 51.82
N GLN A 30 55.79 -118.15 50.50
CA GLN A 30 55.28 -119.42 49.97
C GLN A 30 56.19 -120.59 50.33
N GLN A 31 57.51 -120.40 50.27
CA GLN A 31 58.50 -121.38 50.75
C GLN A 31 58.33 -121.64 52.25
N ARG A 32 58.23 -120.58 53.07
CA ARG A 32 58.00 -120.70 54.52
C ARG A 32 56.70 -121.42 54.86
N ILE A 33 55.62 -121.18 54.10
CA ILE A 33 54.35 -121.90 54.25
C ILE A 33 54.51 -123.38 53.87
N LYS A 34 55.21 -123.70 52.79
CA LYS A 34 55.52 -125.09 52.40
C LYS A 34 56.40 -125.80 53.43
N ASP A 35 57.41 -125.13 53.94
CA ASP A 35 58.32 -125.66 54.96
C ASP A 35 57.56 -125.88 56.28
N ALA A 36 56.71 -124.94 56.70
CA ALA A 36 55.85 -125.12 57.87
C ALA A 36 54.85 -126.28 57.70
N LEU A 37 54.25 -126.45 56.51
CA LEU A 37 53.38 -127.58 56.19
C LEU A 37 54.14 -128.93 56.19
N ASN A 38 55.39 -128.95 55.73
CA ASN A 38 56.25 -130.12 55.77
C ASN A 38 56.65 -130.48 57.22
N ILE A 39 57.01 -129.47 58.04
CA ILE A 39 57.29 -129.66 59.48
C ILE A 39 56.06 -130.21 60.20
N ILE A 40 54.84 -129.77 59.84
CA ILE A 40 53.59 -130.32 60.40
C ILE A 40 53.38 -131.77 59.97
N LYS A 41 53.68 -132.13 58.71
CA LYS A 41 53.62 -133.52 58.22
C LYS A 41 54.63 -134.42 58.93
N GLU A 42 55.88 -133.97 59.10
CA GLU A 42 56.91 -134.69 59.83
C GLU A 42 56.54 -134.87 61.30
N ARG A 43 56.04 -133.83 61.99
CA ARG A 43 55.56 -133.94 63.38
C ARG A 43 54.35 -134.88 63.52
N LYS A 44 53.51 -135.02 62.49
CA LYS A 44 52.43 -136.02 62.46
C LYS A 44 52.98 -137.45 62.34
N LEU A 45 53.95 -137.66 61.45
CA LEU A 45 54.63 -138.95 61.30
C LEU A 45 55.39 -139.36 62.57
N GLU A 46 56.08 -138.42 63.23
CA GLU A 46 56.72 -138.66 64.53
C GLU A 46 55.73 -139.07 65.63
N LYS A 47 54.53 -138.48 65.67
CA LYS A 47 53.46 -138.86 66.60
C LYS A 47 52.93 -140.27 66.31
N GLU A 48 52.82 -140.66 65.05
CA GLU A 48 52.39 -142.00 64.62
C GLU A 48 53.45 -143.08 64.89
N GLU A 49 54.74 -142.77 64.74
CA GLU A 49 55.83 -143.69 65.10
C GLU A 49 56.02 -143.87 66.61
N GLN A 50 55.81 -142.81 67.41
CA GLN A 50 55.87 -142.89 68.88
C GLN A 50 54.71 -143.73 69.46
N ASN A 51 53.53 -143.73 68.83
CA ASN A 51 52.39 -144.56 69.24
C ASN A 51 52.58 -146.07 68.95
N LYS A 52 53.49 -146.46 68.04
CA LYS A 52 53.78 -147.87 67.71
C LYS A 52 54.81 -148.55 68.62
N LYS A 53 55.52 -147.80 69.49
CA LYS A 53 56.62 -148.32 70.35
C LYS A 53 56.31 -148.43 71.85
N GLY A 54 55.09 -148.15 72.31
CA GLY A 54 54.69 -148.45 73.70
C GLY A 54 55.56 -147.81 74.80
N ILE A 55 56.06 -146.59 74.60
CA ILE A 55 56.71 -145.79 75.65
C ILE A 55 55.83 -144.57 75.93
N THR A 56 55.03 -144.65 76.98
CA THR A 56 54.27 -143.52 77.51
C THR A 56 55.16 -142.71 78.43
N LEU A 57 55.90 -141.75 77.85
CA LEU A 57 56.49 -140.62 78.59
C LEU A 57 56.59 -139.44 77.61
N VAL A 58 55.45 -138.78 77.38
CA VAL A 58 55.45 -137.46 76.75
C VAL A 58 56.17 -136.53 77.72
N SER A 59 57.42 -136.19 77.41
CA SER A 59 58.18 -135.22 78.21
C SER A 59 57.37 -133.92 78.31
N ASN A 60 57.05 -133.49 79.55
CA ASN A 60 56.35 -132.23 79.83
C ASN A 60 56.98 -131.04 79.10
N VAL A 61 58.28 -131.12 78.82
CA VAL A 61 59.06 -130.13 78.06
C VAL A 61 58.53 -129.95 76.63
N LYS A 62 58.15 -131.03 75.91
CA LYS A 62 57.66 -130.95 74.52
C LYS A 62 56.25 -130.34 74.45
N VAL A 63 55.39 -130.63 75.43
CA VAL A 63 54.05 -130.03 75.53
C VAL A 63 54.14 -128.54 75.88
N ILE A 64 55.09 -128.16 76.75
CA ILE A 64 55.36 -126.75 77.07
C ILE A 64 55.88 -126.02 75.83
N GLU A 65 56.76 -126.64 75.05
CA GLU A 65 57.31 -126.06 73.83
C GLU A 65 56.24 -125.89 72.72
N ASP A 66 55.39 -126.90 72.49
CA ASP A 66 54.26 -126.80 71.56
C ASP A 66 53.25 -125.72 72.01
N LYS A 67 52.99 -125.60 73.32
CA LYS A 67 52.14 -124.52 73.88
C LYS A 67 52.76 -123.14 73.72
N ARG A 68 54.09 -123.01 73.86
CA ARG A 68 54.82 -121.75 73.60
C ARG A 68 54.79 -121.37 72.12
N GLN A 69 54.97 -122.33 71.22
CA GLN A 69 54.86 -122.12 69.77
C GLN A 69 53.43 -121.73 69.38
N LEU A 70 52.41 -122.40 69.94
CA LEU A 70 51.00 -122.04 69.74
C LEU A 70 50.69 -120.64 70.28
N PHE A 71 51.23 -120.27 71.43
CA PHE A 71 51.09 -118.94 72.00
C PHE A 71 51.74 -117.86 71.13
N LEU A 72 52.96 -118.08 70.63
CA LEU A 72 53.66 -117.15 69.73
C LEU A 72 52.92 -116.97 68.40
N ILE A 73 52.41 -118.05 67.82
CA ILE A 73 51.59 -117.99 66.59
C ILE A 73 50.29 -117.24 66.86
N SER A 74 49.59 -117.57 67.95
CA SER A 74 48.37 -116.87 68.37
C SER A 74 48.64 -115.37 68.62
N GLN A 75 49.73 -115.03 69.31
CA GLN A 75 50.15 -113.65 69.53
C GLN A 75 50.43 -112.94 68.20
N SER A 76 51.17 -113.56 67.27
CA SER A 76 51.47 -112.98 65.95
C SER A 76 50.23 -112.81 65.08
N TYR A 77 49.30 -113.77 65.13
CA TYR A 77 48.01 -113.72 64.44
C TYR A 77 47.16 -112.59 64.99
N ASN A 78 47.05 -112.47 66.33
CA ASN A 78 46.33 -111.38 66.97
C ASN A 78 46.96 -110.01 66.64
N THR A 79 48.30 -109.91 66.57
CA THR A 79 48.99 -108.69 66.13
C THR A 79 48.66 -108.35 64.68
N MET A 80 48.70 -109.32 63.76
CA MET A 80 48.35 -109.12 62.35
C MET A 80 46.86 -108.79 62.16
N GLU A 81 45.96 -109.47 62.88
CA GLU A 81 44.52 -109.23 62.84
C GLU A 81 44.19 -107.82 63.34
N ASN A 82 44.81 -107.38 64.44
CA ASN A 82 44.68 -106.02 64.95
C ASN A 82 45.22 -104.98 63.97
N GLU A 83 46.36 -105.24 63.33
CA GLU A 83 46.93 -104.33 62.32
C GLU A 83 46.04 -104.23 61.07
N ILE A 84 45.50 -105.36 60.60
CA ILE A 84 44.52 -105.41 59.50
C ILE A 84 43.26 -104.64 59.86
N LYS A 85 42.76 -104.80 61.10
CA LYS A 85 41.57 -104.08 61.59
C LYS A 85 41.82 -102.57 61.60
N LYS A 86 42.96 -102.13 62.14
CA LYS A 86 43.37 -100.72 62.15
C LYS A 86 43.51 -100.14 60.74
N MET A 87 44.10 -100.88 59.80
CA MET A 87 44.19 -100.48 58.39
C MET A 87 42.81 -100.35 57.73
N LYS A 88 41.88 -101.28 58.02
CA LYS A 88 40.49 -101.22 57.52
C LYS A 88 39.71 -100.05 58.10
N GLU A 89 39.88 -99.75 59.39
CA GLU A 89 39.28 -98.58 60.04
C GLU A 89 39.81 -97.29 59.43
N GLY A 90 41.14 -97.15 59.28
CA GLY A 90 41.74 -96.00 58.61
C GLY A 90 41.35 -95.87 57.14
N GLN A 91 41.05 -96.97 56.45
CA GLN A 91 40.52 -96.92 55.07
C GLN A 91 39.07 -96.42 55.03
N LYS A 92 38.22 -96.85 55.98
CA LYS A 92 36.84 -96.36 56.10
C LYS A 92 36.81 -94.87 56.41
N GLU A 93 37.60 -94.42 57.37
CA GLU A 93 37.71 -92.99 57.72
C GLU A 93 38.15 -92.16 56.50
N LYS A 94 39.17 -92.61 55.76
CA LYS A 94 39.60 -91.95 54.52
C LYS A 94 38.51 -91.93 53.45
N GLN A 95 37.75 -93.02 53.30
CA GLN A 95 36.63 -93.08 52.36
C GLN A 95 35.49 -92.13 52.76
N GLU A 96 35.17 -92.03 54.04
CA GLU A 96 34.15 -91.11 54.56
C GLU A 96 34.58 -89.65 54.36
N VAL A 97 35.82 -89.31 54.69
CA VAL A 97 36.38 -87.96 54.46
C VAL A 97 36.40 -87.64 52.97
N PHE A 98 36.80 -88.59 52.11
CA PHE A 98 36.77 -88.42 50.67
C PHE A 98 35.34 -88.19 50.16
N PHE A 99 34.37 -88.97 50.63
CA PHE A 99 32.97 -88.83 50.23
C PHE A 99 32.39 -87.49 50.68
N GLN A 100 32.70 -87.05 51.90
CA GLN A 100 32.31 -85.72 52.38
C GLN A 100 32.95 -84.61 51.56
N SER A 101 34.24 -84.71 51.24
CA SER A 101 34.95 -83.74 50.40
C SER A 101 34.38 -83.70 48.97
N MET A 102 34.07 -84.85 48.37
CA MET A 102 33.43 -84.94 47.07
C MET A 102 32.04 -84.30 47.07
N LYS A 103 31.26 -84.54 48.14
CA LYS A 103 29.94 -83.93 48.31
C LYS A 103 30.03 -82.40 48.45
N MET A 104 30.98 -81.89 49.23
CA MET A 104 31.22 -80.45 49.36
C MET A 104 31.62 -79.83 48.02
N LEU A 105 32.53 -80.47 47.29
CA LEU A 105 32.97 -79.97 45.97
C LEU A 105 31.82 -79.97 44.95
N GLN A 106 30.95 -80.98 45.00
CA GLN A 106 29.76 -81.02 44.15
C GLN A 106 28.77 -79.91 44.53
N GLN A 107 28.53 -79.68 45.82
CA GLN A 107 27.72 -78.55 46.28
C GLN A 107 28.30 -77.21 45.84
N ASP A 108 29.61 -77.02 45.93
CA ASP A 108 30.28 -75.80 45.45
C ASP A 108 30.10 -75.63 43.94
N ALA A 109 30.25 -76.70 43.15
CA ALA A 109 30.02 -76.66 41.71
C ALA A 109 28.56 -76.28 41.35
N ASP A 110 27.58 -76.84 42.07
CA ASP A 110 26.16 -76.51 41.90
C ASP A 110 25.87 -75.06 42.30
N ASN A 111 26.44 -74.59 43.42
CA ASN A 111 26.32 -73.21 43.88
C ASN A 111 26.93 -72.23 42.87
N PHE A 112 28.10 -72.54 42.30
CA PHE A 112 28.71 -71.74 41.25
C PHE A 112 27.85 -71.70 39.98
N GLN A 113 27.27 -72.83 39.58
CA GLN A 113 26.41 -72.89 38.42
C GLN A 113 25.14 -72.05 38.62
N GLN A 114 24.50 -72.15 39.78
CA GLN A 114 23.36 -71.29 40.14
C GLN A 114 23.73 -69.81 40.16
N PHE A 115 24.91 -69.45 40.69
CA PHE A 115 25.40 -68.09 40.65
C PHE A 115 25.58 -67.58 39.21
N LEU A 116 26.13 -68.39 38.31
CA LEU A 116 26.29 -68.02 36.91
C LEU A 116 24.94 -67.84 36.22
N ASP A 117 23.98 -68.71 36.48
CA ASP A 117 22.67 -68.65 35.84
C ASP A 117 21.83 -67.49 36.38
N THR A 118 21.88 -67.22 37.69
CA THR A 118 21.25 -66.03 38.29
C THR A 118 21.90 -64.74 37.79
N ASN A 119 23.23 -64.68 37.68
CA ASN A 119 23.91 -63.50 37.14
C ASN A 119 23.57 -63.26 35.67
N LYS A 120 23.54 -64.32 34.83
CA LYS A 120 23.10 -64.23 33.44
C LYS A 120 21.65 -63.76 33.34
N ALA A 121 20.75 -64.29 34.16
CA ALA A 121 19.35 -63.88 34.20
C ALA A 121 19.21 -62.41 34.62
N ALA A 122 19.91 -61.99 35.68
CA ALA A 122 19.92 -60.60 36.13
C ALA A 122 20.46 -59.65 35.07
N ARG A 123 21.52 -60.04 34.35
CA ARG A 123 22.06 -59.27 33.23
C ARG A 123 21.06 -59.14 32.08
N ALA A 124 20.42 -60.25 31.68
CA ALA A 124 19.42 -60.24 30.62
C ALA A 124 18.20 -59.39 31.00
N GLU A 125 17.75 -59.46 32.25
CA GLU A 125 16.67 -58.63 32.77
C GLU A 125 17.05 -57.14 32.76
N ALA A 126 18.29 -56.79 33.13
CA ALA A 126 18.80 -55.42 33.08
C ALA A 126 18.90 -54.91 31.62
N GLU A 127 19.37 -55.72 30.69
CA GLU A 127 19.42 -55.39 29.26
C GLU A 127 18.01 -55.15 28.69
N LEU A 128 17.03 -55.98 29.05
CA LEU A 128 15.65 -55.82 28.62
C LEU A 128 15.00 -54.56 29.21
N LYS A 129 15.26 -54.25 30.49
CA LYS A 129 14.80 -52.99 31.12
C LYS A 129 15.39 -51.78 30.41
N LEU A 130 16.70 -51.79 30.12
CA LEU A 130 17.37 -50.73 29.38
C LEU A 130 16.78 -50.54 27.98
N GLU A 131 16.51 -51.63 27.25
CA GLU A 131 15.93 -51.56 25.92
C GLU A 131 14.52 -50.96 25.93
N ASN A 132 13.69 -51.36 26.90
CA ASN A 132 12.36 -50.78 27.11
C ASN A 132 12.43 -49.28 27.45
N GLU A 133 13.33 -48.87 28.35
CA GLU A 133 13.53 -47.46 28.69
C GLU A 133 14.00 -46.63 27.48
N ILE A 134 14.90 -47.18 26.65
CA ILE A 134 15.34 -46.53 25.40
C ILE A 134 14.16 -46.38 24.43
N LYS A 135 13.32 -47.41 24.31
CA LYS A 135 12.13 -47.38 23.45
C LYS A 135 11.14 -46.31 23.91
N ASP A 136 10.86 -46.24 25.21
CA ASP A 136 9.99 -45.23 25.81
C ASP A 136 10.56 -43.81 25.65
N LYS A 137 11.88 -43.66 25.84
CA LYS A 137 12.58 -42.39 25.59
C LYS A 137 12.41 -41.94 24.14
N LYS A 138 12.63 -42.85 23.17
CA LYS A 138 12.45 -42.54 21.74
C LYS A 138 11.01 -42.18 21.40
N ALA A 139 10.02 -42.87 21.98
CA ALA A 139 8.61 -42.55 21.79
C ALA A 139 8.26 -41.15 22.33
N LYS A 140 8.73 -40.81 23.53
CA LYS A 140 8.57 -39.47 24.11
C LYS A 140 9.26 -38.39 23.26
N GLU A 141 10.47 -38.65 22.77
CA GLU A 141 11.20 -37.73 21.89
C GLU A 141 10.44 -37.47 20.58
N ALA A 142 9.80 -38.49 20.00
CA ALA A 142 8.96 -38.31 18.81
C ALA A 142 7.73 -37.43 19.09
N ILE A 143 7.07 -37.60 20.24
CA ILE A 143 5.94 -36.76 20.65
C ILE A 143 6.42 -35.30 20.84
N ILE A 144 7.56 -35.08 21.50
CA ILE A 144 8.14 -33.74 21.66
C ILE A 144 8.38 -33.08 20.31
N LYS A 145 8.95 -33.80 19.34
CA LYS A 145 9.15 -33.30 17.97
C LYS A 145 7.83 -32.91 17.31
N GLN A 146 6.80 -33.76 17.41
CA GLN A 146 5.47 -33.45 16.88
C GLN A 146 4.83 -32.23 17.55
N LEU A 147 4.94 -32.11 18.87
CA LEU A 147 4.45 -30.95 19.62
C LEU A 147 5.18 -29.67 19.21
N ASN A 148 6.50 -29.72 19.00
CA ASN A 148 7.27 -28.57 18.53
C ASN A 148 6.86 -28.13 17.12
N ILE A 149 6.54 -29.06 16.22
CA ILE A 149 6.01 -28.74 14.88
C ILE A 149 4.63 -28.08 15.02
N LYS A 150 3.72 -28.62 15.84
CA LYS A 150 2.42 -27.99 16.10
C LYS A 150 2.56 -26.60 16.71
N MET A 151 3.47 -26.44 17.66
CA MET A 151 3.72 -25.16 18.33
C MET A 151 4.24 -24.10 17.35
N THR A 152 5.16 -24.47 16.46
CA THR A 152 5.67 -23.55 15.42
C THR A 152 4.59 -23.19 14.41
N SER A 153 3.75 -24.15 14.00
CA SER A 153 2.60 -23.89 13.14
C SER A 153 1.59 -22.92 13.78
N ILE A 154 1.18 -23.19 15.02
CA ILE A 154 0.23 -22.33 15.76
C ILE A 154 0.83 -20.95 16.00
N ARG A 155 2.13 -20.85 16.31
CA ARG A 155 2.79 -19.54 16.43
C ARG A 155 2.77 -18.76 15.13
N GLY A 156 3.02 -19.42 13.99
CA GLY A 156 2.94 -18.79 12.68
C GLY A 156 1.53 -18.33 12.34
N GLU A 157 0.51 -19.14 12.64
CA GLU A 157 -0.89 -18.77 12.45
C GLU A 157 -1.29 -17.61 13.35
N LYS A 158 -0.89 -17.64 14.63
CA LYS A 158 -1.09 -16.54 15.58
C LYS A 158 -0.51 -15.23 15.02
N GLN A 159 0.74 -15.23 14.57
CA GLN A 159 1.37 -14.03 14.00
C GLN A 159 0.60 -13.52 12.77
N ARG A 160 0.19 -14.42 11.88
CA ARG A 160 -0.62 -14.05 10.70
C ARG A 160 -1.94 -13.40 11.10
N MET A 161 -2.62 -13.95 12.10
CA MET A 161 -3.87 -13.39 12.61
C MET A 161 -3.65 -12.04 13.30
N GLU A 162 -2.56 -11.85 14.05
CA GLU A 162 -2.17 -10.58 14.67
C GLU A 162 -1.91 -9.48 13.61
N GLU A 163 -1.20 -9.82 12.54
CA GLU A 163 -0.97 -8.93 11.40
C GLU A 163 -2.29 -8.56 10.71
N LEU A 164 -3.18 -9.54 10.51
CA LEU A 164 -4.50 -9.32 9.92
C LEU A 164 -5.39 -8.43 10.80
N ILE A 165 -5.38 -8.64 12.12
CA ILE A 165 -6.10 -7.81 13.09
C ILE A 165 -5.58 -6.37 13.02
N THR A 166 -4.26 -6.17 12.96
CA THR A 166 -3.67 -4.84 12.86
C THR A 166 -4.12 -4.14 11.57
N ALA A 167 -4.09 -4.84 10.43
CA ALA A 167 -4.60 -4.30 9.16
C ALA A 167 -6.10 -3.93 9.25
N TYR A 168 -6.92 -4.76 9.88
CA TYR A 168 -8.34 -4.45 10.08
C TYR A 168 -8.57 -3.30 11.05
N ILE A 169 -7.75 -3.14 12.08
CA ILE A 169 -7.79 -1.97 12.97
C ILE A 169 -7.44 -0.71 12.18
N ASP A 170 -6.40 -0.73 11.35
CA ASP A 170 -6.02 0.39 10.51
C ASP A 170 -7.14 0.75 9.52
N HIS A 171 -7.79 -0.24 8.94
CA HIS A 171 -8.96 -0.04 8.08
C HIS A 171 -10.16 0.52 8.86
N LYS A 172 -10.48 0.01 10.06
CA LYS A 172 -11.52 0.55 10.95
C LYS A 172 -11.24 2.02 11.27
N GLN A 173 -10.02 2.36 11.66
CA GLN A 173 -9.62 3.74 11.95
C GLN A 173 -9.72 4.66 10.72
N PHE A 174 -9.38 4.17 9.54
CA PHE A 174 -9.57 4.91 8.30
C PHE A 174 -11.05 5.17 8.05
N LEU A 175 -11.90 4.16 8.13
CA LEU A 175 -13.35 4.28 7.95
C LEU A 175 -13.98 5.22 8.99
N ASP A 176 -13.57 5.14 10.25
CA ASP A 176 -14.05 6.04 11.29
C ASP A 176 -13.72 7.51 10.94
N LYS A 177 -12.54 7.82 10.39
CA LYS A 177 -12.21 9.18 9.95
C LYS A 177 -13.08 9.68 8.78
N LEU A 178 -13.57 8.78 7.94
CA LEU A 178 -14.47 9.13 6.83
C LEU A 178 -15.93 9.21 7.26
N ALA A 179 -16.29 8.65 8.41
CA ALA A 179 -17.67 8.66 8.88
C ALA A 179 -18.13 10.11 9.19
N PRO A 180 -19.39 10.48 8.89
CA PRO A 180 -19.90 11.81 9.19
C PRO A 180 -19.86 12.15 10.68
N LYS A 181 -19.84 13.46 10.98
CA LYS A 181 -19.84 13.96 12.36
C LYS A 181 -21.07 13.49 13.14
N GLU A 182 -22.24 13.39 12.50
CA GLU A 182 -23.48 12.94 13.15
C GLU A 182 -23.36 11.52 13.74
N TRP A 183 -22.64 10.62 13.06
CA TRP A 183 -22.40 9.27 13.54
C TRP A 183 -21.49 9.28 14.77
N HIS A 184 -20.43 10.10 14.75
CA HIS A 184 -19.53 10.29 15.90
C HIS A 184 -20.25 10.89 17.11
N ASP A 185 -21.09 11.90 16.88
CA ASP A 185 -21.87 12.54 17.93
C ASP A 185 -22.86 11.54 18.56
N ASN A 186 -23.49 10.67 17.75
CA ASN A 186 -24.36 9.61 18.26
C ASN A 186 -23.58 8.57 19.09
N LYS A 187 -22.43 8.11 18.57
CA LYS A 187 -21.53 7.20 19.31
C LYS A 187 -21.11 7.78 20.65
N ALA A 188 -20.71 9.05 20.69
CA ALA A 188 -20.31 9.74 21.91
C ALA A 188 -21.48 9.89 22.92
N LYS A 189 -22.68 10.20 22.44
CA LYS A 189 -23.89 10.27 23.28
C LYS A 189 -24.20 8.93 23.94
N LEU A 190 -24.21 7.84 23.16
CA LEU A 190 -24.45 6.50 23.71
C LEU A 190 -23.35 6.07 24.68
N LYS A 191 -22.07 6.38 24.38
CA LYS A 191 -20.95 6.12 25.30
C LYS A 191 -21.11 6.88 26.63
N SER A 192 -21.52 8.15 26.57
CA SER A 192 -21.79 8.94 27.78
C SER A 192 -22.94 8.35 28.59
N LEU A 193 -24.03 7.95 27.93
CA LEU A 193 -25.18 7.33 28.59
C LEU A 193 -24.81 6.02 29.27
N LEU A 194 -23.97 5.20 28.62
CA LEU A 194 -23.45 3.96 29.21
C LEU A 194 -22.60 4.26 30.44
N LEU A 195 -21.70 5.23 30.34
CA LEU A 195 -20.83 5.64 31.45
C LEU A 195 -21.65 6.15 32.65
N ASP A 196 -22.74 6.88 32.40
CA ASP A 196 -23.63 7.38 33.46
C ASP A 196 -24.41 6.23 34.12
N LYS A 197 -24.90 5.25 33.34
CA LYS A 197 -25.50 4.01 33.88
C LYS A 197 -24.51 3.23 34.75
N LEU A 198 -23.27 3.08 34.30
CA LEU A 198 -22.23 2.37 35.05
C LEU A 198 -21.90 3.05 36.38
N LYS A 199 -21.84 4.39 36.39
CA LYS A 199 -21.68 5.17 37.62
C LYS A 199 -22.87 4.99 38.56
N GLU A 200 -24.10 4.98 38.04
CA GLU A 200 -25.30 4.74 38.85
C GLU A 200 -25.28 3.35 39.50
N ILE A 201 -24.92 2.31 38.72
CA ILE A 201 -24.75 0.94 39.21
C ILE A 201 -23.67 0.89 40.30
N SER A 202 -22.52 1.54 40.09
CA SER A 202 -21.46 1.66 41.10
C SER A 202 -21.95 2.24 42.41
N ILE A 203 -22.75 3.31 42.35
CA ILE A 203 -23.31 3.98 43.53
C ILE A 203 -24.32 3.08 44.27
N LEU A 204 -25.07 2.26 43.54
CA LEU A 204 -26.03 1.31 44.12
C LEU A 204 -25.33 0.10 44.76
N GLU A 205 -24.32 -0.47 44.10
CA GLU A 205 -23.54 -1.58 44.61
C GLU A 205 -22.69 -1.20 45.82
N GLY A 206 -22.07 -0.02 45.80
CA GLY A 206 -21.32 0.52 46.94
C GLY A 206 -22.17 0.76 48.20
N LYS A 207 -23.50 0.83 48.06
CA LYS A 207 -24.46 0.87 49.19
C LYS A 207 -24.85 -0.52 49.70
N LEU A 208 -24.71 -1.57 48.87
CA LEU A 208 -25.11 -2.94 49.20
C LEU A 208 -23.95 -3.82 49.69
N GLN A 209 -22.72 -3.67 49.17
CA GLN A 209 -21.55 -4.46 49.58
C GLN A 209 -20.23 -3.67 49.41
N LYS A 210 -19.26 -3.90 50.31
CA LYS A 210 -17.86 -3.45 50.14
C LYS A 210 -17.15 -4.36 49.13
N SER A 211 -17.44 -4.22 47.83
CA SER A 211 -16.63 -4.88 46.81
C SER A 211 -15.27 -4.15 46.65
N ASN A 212 -14.26 -4.86 46.13
CA ASN A 212 -12.97 -4.27 45.82
C ASN A 212 -13.13 -3.25 44.67
N GLN A 213 -12.80 -1.98 44.93
CA GLN A 213 -12.87 -0.90 43.93
C GLN A 213 -12.07 -1.19 42.66
N ALA A 214 -11.00 -2.00 42.76
CA ALA A 214 -10.19 -2.41 41.62
C ALA A 214 -10.96 -3.34 40.65
N ASP A 215 -11.71 -4.31 41.18
CA ASP A 215 -12.44 -5.29 40.35
C ASP A 215 -13.61 -4.62 39.61
N GLN A 216 -14.29 -3.66 40.25
CA GLN A 216 -15.33 -2.85 39.60
C GLN A 216 -14.77 -1.94 38.49
N THR A 217 -13.57 -1.39 38.69
CA THR A 217 -12.94 -0.53 37.67
C THR A 217 -12.58 -1.33 36.42
N ILE A 218 -12.08 -2.56 36.59
CA ILE A 218 -11.76 -3.49 35.49
C ILE A 218 -13.03 -3.84 34.73
N GLN A 219 -14.12 -4.20 35.43
CA GLN A 219 -15.39 -4.53 34.80
C GLN A 219 -15.98 -3.36 33.99
N TYR A 220 -15.87 -2.12 34.48
CA TYR A 220 -16.30 -0.95 33.72
C TYR A 220 -15.46 -0.70 32.46
N GLN A 221 -14.16 -1.00 32.50
CA GLN A 221 -13.30 -0.89 31.33
C GLN A 221 -13.66 -1.95 30.28
N GLU A 222 -13.89 -3.19 30.69
CA GLU A 222 -14.33 -4.26 29.79
C GLU A 222 -15.67 -3.91 29.11
N GLU A 223 -16.67 -3.44 29.85
CA GLU A 223 -17.96 -3.03 29.27
C GLU A 223 -17.86 -1.84 28.31
N LEU A 224 -16.89 -0.93 28.53
CA LEU A 224 -16.64 0.20 27.64
C LEU A 224 -15.88 -0.21 26.37
N GLU A 225 -14.96 -1.17 26.47
CA GLU A 225 -14.26 -1.77 25.32
C GLU A 225 -15.23 -2.58 24.46
N ASP A 226 -16.08 -3.41 25.08
CA ASP A 226 -17.14 -4.17 24.39
C ASP A 226 -18.09 -3.24 23.64
N PHE A 227 -18.49 -2.11 24.25
CA PHE A 227 -19.29 -1.09 23.56
C PHE A 227 -18.56 -0.52 22.32
N GLU A 228 -17.25 -0.27 22.40
CA GLU A 228 -16.48 0.28 21.27
C GLU A 228 -16.31 -0.70 20.11
N ASP A 229 -16.28 -2.00 20.41
CA ASP A 229 -16.15 -3.06 19.42
C ASP A 229 -17.48 -3.50 18.83
N GLU A 230 -18.55 -3.53 19.62
CA GLU A 230 -19.89 -3.90 19.16
C GLU A 230 -20.64 -2.71 18.53
N PHE A 231 -20.17 -1.48 18.72
CA PHE A 231 -20.83 -0.30 18.13
C PHE A 231 -20.88 -0.38 16.60
N GLU A 232 -22.08 -0.15 16.09
CA GLU A 232 -22.40 -0.34 14.70
C GLU A 232 -21.58 0.57 13.76
N MET A 233 -20.78 -0.03 12.85
CA MET A 233 -20.01 0.71 11.84
C MET A 233 -20.92 1.54 10.92
N TYR A 234 -20.47 2.73 10.52
CA TYR A 234 -21.21 3.58 9.58
C TYR A 234 -21.31 2.97 8.17
N PHE A 235 -20.19 2.45 7.65
CA PHE A 235 -20.13 1.84 6.31
C PHE A 235 -20.56 0.38 6.36
N LYS A 236 -21.58 0.03 5.56
CA LYS A 236 -22.16 -1.33 5.46
C LYS A 236 -21.83 -2.01 4.15
N HIS A 237 -21.61 -1.22 3.11
CA HIS A 237 -21.41 -1.70 1.75
C HIS A 237 -20.19 -1.02 1.12
N PRO A 238 -19.30 -1.77 0.45
CA PRO A 238 -18.09 -1.20 -0.17
C PRO A 238 -18.39 -0.07 -1.17
N GLN A 239 -19.54 -0.12 -1.85
CA GLN A 239 -19.96 0.89 -2.81
C GLN A 239 -20.11 2.30 -2.21
N GLN A 240 -20.39 2.39 -0.91
CA GLN A 240 -20.55 3.69 -0.23
C GLN A 240 -19.25 4.50 -0.25
N LEU A 241 -18.10 3.86 -0.06
CA LEU A 241 -16.80 4.53 -0.16
C LEU A 241 -16.49 4.95 -1.59
N ILE A 242 -16.82 4.11 -2.56
CA ILE A 242 -16.62 4.42 -3.98
C ILE A 242 -17.47 5.64 -4.36
N SER A 243 -18.72 5.70 -3.90
CA SER A 243 -19.60 6.86 -4.12
C SER A 243 -19.00 8.13 -3.51
N ILE A 244 -18.53 8.09 -2.26
CA ILE A 244 -17.90 9.25 -1.61
C ILE A 244 -16.63 9.68 -2.36
N PHE A 245 -15.84 8.72 -2.84
CA PHE A 245 -14.63 9.02 -3.60
C PHE A 245 -14.97 9.69 -4.94
N ASN A 246 -15.95 9.16 -5.67
CA ASN A 246 -16.43 9.75 -6.92
C ASN A 246 -17.01 11.15 -6.67
N ASP A 247 -17.82 11.34 -5.63
CA ASP A 247 -18.37 12.66 -5.27
C ASP A 247 -17.25 13.67 -4.96
N LEU A 248 -16.19 13.23 -4.25
CA LEU A 248 -15.02 14.07 -3.97
C LEU A 248 -14.21 14.35 -5.24
N GLU A 249 -14.05 13.37 -6.12
CA GLU A 249 -13.37 13.52 -7.41
C GLU A 249 -14.12 14.52 -8.30
N GLU A 250 -15.43 14.37 -8.44
CA GLU A 250 -16.30 15.29 -9.17
C GLU A 250 -16.24 16.71 -8.60
N ARG A 251 -16.31 16.86 -7.27
CA ARG A 251 -16.17 18.18 -6.62
C ARG A 251 -14.79 18.78 -6.83
N ASN A 252 -13.73 17.99 -6.73
CA ASN A 252 -12.37 18.47 -6.94
C ASN A 252 -12.15 18.88 -8.40
N LEU A 253 -12.64 18.09 -9.36
CA LEU A 253 -12.61 18.43 -10.79
C LEU A 253 -13.40 19.71 -11.06
N PHE A 254 -14.59 19.85 -10.47
CA PHE A 254 -15.40 21.06 -10.56
C PHE A 254 -14.67 22.28 -9.99
N LEU A 255 -14.01 22.15 -8.84
CA LEU A 255 -13.22 23.21 -8.22
C LEU A 255 -12.02 23.60 -9.10
N ILE A 256 -11.33 22.61 -9.67
CA ILE A 256 -10.21 22.86 -10.60
C ILE A 256 -10.70 23.60 -11.84
N GLN A 257 -11.80 23.15 -12.44
CA GLN A 257 -12.38 23.81 -13.61
C GLN A 257 -12.82 25.24 -13.28
N THR A 258 -13.53 25.44 -12.17
CA THR A 258 -13.94 26.77 -11.72
C THR A 258 -12.73 27.67 -11.46
N ALA A 259 -11.67 27.14 -10.84
CA ALA A 259 -10.44 27.89 -10.62
C ALA A 259 -9.80 28.31 -11.95
N GLN A 260 -9.71 27.41 -12.93
CA GLN A 260 -9.17 27.71 -14.26
C GLN A 260 -10.02 28.73 -15.01
N GLU A 261 -11.35 28.62 -14.98
CA GLU A 261 -12.27 29.58 -15.60
C GLU A 261 -12.13 30.96 -14.96
N THR A 262 -12.05 31.04 -13.63
CA THR A 262 -11.84 32.32 -12.92
C THR A 262 -10.45 32.91 -13.21
N GLU A 263 -9.41 32.08 -13.33
CA GLU A 263 -8.07 32.51 -13.71
C GLU A 263 -8.03 33.06 -15.14
N GLN A 264 -8.67 32.37 -16.09
CA GLN A 264 -8.79 32.84 -17.46
C GLN A 264 -9.52 34.18 -17.53
N ASN A 265 -10.67 34.29 -16.85
CA ASN A 265 -11.44 35.54 -16.78
C ASN A 265 -10.60 36.69 -16.19
N LEU A 266 -9.81 36.41 -15.16
CA LEU A 266 -8.92 37.39 -14.55
C LEU A 266 -7.84 37.85 -15.54
N GLU A 267 -7.21 36.93 -16.25
CA GLU A 267 -6.15 37.26 -17.23
C GLU A 267 -6.72 38.04 -18.43
N GLU A 268 -7.94 37.72 -18.87
CA GLU A 268 -8.66 38.49 -19.88
C GLU A 268 -8.95 39.93 -19.42
N VAL A 269 -9.49 40.10 -18.20
CA VAL A 269 -9.75 41.43 -17.62
C VAL A 269 -8.46 42.23 -17.48
N LYS A 270 -7.38 41.59 -17.02
CA LYS A 270 -6.06 42.20 -16.88
C LYS A 270 -5.48 42.61 -18.24
N SER A 271 -5.63 41.79 -19.28
CA SER A 271 -5.22 42.12 -20.65
C SER A 271 -6.01 43.30 -21.21
N LYS A 272 -7.34 43.30 -21.05
CA LYS A 272 -8.22 44.44 -21.44
C LYS A 272 -7.81 45.72 -20.71
N PHE A 273 -7.54 45.64 -19.41
CA PHE A 273 -7.07 46.77 -18.61
C PHE A 273 -5.72 47.30 -19.10
N GLN A 274 -4.77 46.42 -19.41
CA GLN A 274 -3.47 46.82 -19.95
C GLN A 274 -3.60 47.54 -21.30
N LYS A 275 -4.41 47.01 -22.22
CA LYS A 275 -4.71 47.65 -23.52
C LYS A 275 -5.33 49.03 -23.32
N LEU A 276 -6.38 49.13 -22.50
CA LEU A 276 -7.04 50.40 -22.20
C LEU A 276 -6.07 51.40 -21.57
N LYS A 277 -5.20 50.95 -20.64
CA LYS A 277 -4.17 51.80 -20.03
C LYS A 277 -3.20 52.33 -21.07
N GLN A 278 -2.75 51.50 -22.01
CA GLN A 278 -1.88 51.92 -23.12
C GLN A 278 -2.58 52.93 -24.04
N GLU A 279 -3.81 52.62 -24.48
CA GLU A 279 -4.60 53.52 -25.34
C GLU A 279 -4.84 54.89 -24.69
N LYS A 280 -5.22 54.90 -23.41
CA LYS A 280 -5.41 56.15 -22.66
C LYS A 280 -4.10 56.89 -22.47
N SER A 281 -2.99 56.19 -22.21
CA SER A 281 -1.67 56.82 -22.12
C SER A 281 -1.27 57.51 -23.43
N ILE A 282 -1.46 56.83 -24.57
CA ILE A 282 -1.25 57.41 -25.90
C ILE A 282 -2.16 58.62 -26.12
N LYS A 283 -3.44 58.52 -25.76
CA LYS A 283 -4.38 59.64 -25.93
C LYS A 283 -4.02 60.84 -25.06
N ILE A 284 -3.57 60.61 -23.83
CA ILE A 284 -3.06 61.66 -22.94
C ILE A 284 -1.84 62.33 -23.56
N GLN A 285 -0.89 61.56 -24.10
CA GLN A 285 0.28 62.11 -24.79
C GLN A 285 -0.12 62.96 -26.00
N GLN A 286 -1.04 62.47 -26.83
CA GLN A 286 -1.56 63.22 -27.99
C GLN A 286 -2.26 64.52 -27.58
N LEU A 287 -3.10 64.49 -26.54
CA LEU A 287 -3.77 65.68 -26.03
C LEU A 287 -2.78 66.68 -25.43
N HIS A 288 -1.73 66.19 -24.77
CA HIS A 288 -0.66 67.03 -24.25
C HIS A 288 0.10 67.72 -25.40
N GLU A 289 0.45 66.97 -26.45
CA GLU A 289 1.10 67.53 -27.63
C GLU A 289 0.21 68.57 -28.35
N GLN A 290 -1.09 68.28 -28.52
CA GLN A 290 -2.04 69.22 -29.09
C GLN A 290 -2.17 70.50 -28.24
N LYS A 291 -2.21 70.36 -26.91
CA LYS A 291 -2.22 71.48 -25.98
C LYS A 291 -0.97 72.35 -26.16
N GLU A 292 0.21 71.74 -26.24
CA GLU A 292 1.46 72.47 -26.43
C GLU A 292 1.53 73.16 -27.80
N ILE A 293 1.03 72.53 -28.87
CA ILE A 293 0.94 73.15 -30.20
C ILE A 293 -0.01 74.36 -30.17
N LEU A 294 -1.21 74.21 -29.59
CA LEU A 294 -2.17 75.31 -29.48
C LEU A 294 -1.63 76.45 -28.63
N LYS A 295 -0.94 76.14 -27.54
CA LYS A 295 -0.27 77.13 -26.70
C LYS A 295 0.77 77.91 -27.48
N ARG A 296 1.66 77.24 -28.23
CA ARG A 296 2.62 77.90 -29.13
C ARG A 296 1.94 78.78 -30.17
N LYS A 297 0.85 78.32 -30.80
CA LYS A 297 0.08 79.14 -31.77
C LYS A 297 -0.54 80.37 -31.12
N LEU A 298 -1.08 80.22 -29.91
CA LEU A 298 -1.61 81.33 -29.13
C LEU A 298 -0.52 82.34 -28.80
N ASP A 299 0.67 81.87 -28.38
CA ASP A 299 1.81 82.74 -28.08
C ASP A 299 2.26 83.53 -29.31
N ILE A 300 2.35 82.86 -30.48
CA ILE A 300 2.66 83.52 -31.77
C ILE A 300 1.61 84.57 -32.13
N MET A 301 0.31 84.21 -32.14
CA MET A 301 -0.76 85.17 -32.47
C MET A 301 -0.81 86.32 -31.45
N THR A 302 -0.53 86.06 -30.18
CA THR A 302 -0.47 87.11 -29.15
C THR A 302 0.70 88.05 -29.41
N GLN A 303 1.84 87.53 -29.87
CA GLN A 303 2.98 88.33 -30.28
C GLN A 303 2.68 89.15 -31.55
N GLU A 304 2.08 88.54 -32.57
CA GLU A 304 1.62 89.24 -33.78
C GLU A 304 0.59 90.34 -33.47
N LEU A 305 -0.35 90.10 -32.55
CA LEU A 305 -1.31 91.11 -32.09
C LEU A 305 -0.61 92.27 -31.37
N LYS A 306 0.40 92.00 -30.55
CA LYS A 306 1.22 93.05 -29.92
C LYS A 306 1.96 93.87 -30.99
N ASP A 307 2.56 93.20 -31.98
CA ASP A 307 3.27 93.86 -33.09
C ASP A 307 2.30 94.69 -33.97
N MET A 308 1.09 94.18 -34.25
CA MET A 308 0.04 94.91 -34.97
C MET A 308 -0.54 96.06 -34.15
N GLN A 309 -0.72 95.94 -32.84
CA GLN A 309 -1.16 97.05 -32.00
C GLN A 309 -0.13 98.18 -32.01
N LEU A 310 1.16 97.85 -31.95
CA LEU A 310 2.24 98.82 -32.14
C LEU A 310 2.20 99.47 -33.54
N GLY A 311 1.82 98.73 -34.58
CA GLY A 311 1.63 99.26 -35.94
C GLY A 311 0.32 100.03 -36.19
N GLY A 312 -0.77 99.69 -35.50
CA GLY A 312 -2.11 100.23 -35.66
C GLY A 312 -2.33 101.55 -34.93
N ILE A 313 -1.63 101.77 -33.81
CA ILE A 313 -1.59 103.07 -33.12
C ILE A 313 -1.02 104.17 -34.04
N ILE A 314 -0.22 103.81 -35.06
CA ILE A 314 0.39 104.78 -35.99
C ILE A 314 -0.57 105.18 -37.15
N LYS A 315 -1.66 104.44 -37.43
CA LYS A 315 -2.47 104.66 -38.66
C LYS A 315 -3.96 105.00 -38.46
N ALA A 316 -4.55 104.85 -37.27
CA ALA A 316 -5.99 105.06 -37.07
C ALA A 316 -6.34 106.42 -36.42
N SER A 317 -6.09 107.53 -37.11
CA SER A 317 -6.62 108.85 -36.75
C SER A 317 -7.40 109.47 -37.93
N GLY A 318 -8.73 109.53 -37.80
CA GLY A 318 -9.51 110.67 -38.31
C GLY A 318 -10.52 110.49 -39.46
N LYS A 319 -10.59 109.37 -40.20
CA LYS A 319 -11.43 109.29 -41.43
C LYS A 319 -12.72 108.44 -41.35
N GLU A 320 -12.75 107.32 -40.63
CA GLU A 320 -13.86 106.35 -40.76
C GLU A 320 -15.19 106.78 -40.11
N GLN A 321 -15.18 107.69 -39.13
CA GLN A 321 -16.40 108.06 -38.40
C GLN A 321 -17.35 108.98 -39.19
N LYS A 322 -16.87 109.65 -40.24
CA LYS A 322 -17.71 110.51 -41.12
C LYS A 322 -18.42 109.71 -42.21
N ASP A 323 -17.82 108.63 -42.71
CA ASP A 323 -18.41 107.78 -43.75
C ASP A 323 -19.63 106.99 -43.25
N LEU A 324 -19.61 106.52 -42.00
CA LEU A 324 -20.73 105.77 -41.43
C LEU A 324 -22.02 106.61 -41.33
N GLY A 325 -21.89 107.91 -41.00
CA GLY A 325 -23.03 108.83 -40.92
C GLY A 325 -23.70 109.03 -42.28
N GLN A 326 -22.92 109.09 -43.35
CA GLN A 326 -23.39 109.23 -44.72
C GLN A 326 -24.15 107.97 -45.18
N GLN A 327 -23.62 106.78 -44.89
CA GLN A 327 -24.25 105.50 -45.25
C GLN A 327 -25.61 105.30 -44.56
N ILE A 328 -25.75 105.73 -43.30
CA ILE A 328 -27.02 105.64 -42.57
C ILE A 328 -28.08 106.58 -43.19
N ILE A 329 -27.65 107.74 -43.71
CA ILE A 329 -28.54 108.66 -44.45
C ILE A 329 -28.96 108.05 -45.80
N GLU A 330 -28.05 107.39 -46.52
CA GLU A 330 -28.38 106.71 -47.79
C GLU A 330 -29.42 105.61 -47.60
N VAL A 331 -29.30 104.78 -46.56
CA VAL A 331 -30.30 103.75 -46.23
C VAL A 331 -31.66 104.38 -45.96
N TYR A 332 -31.71 105.49 -45.20
CA TYR A 332 -32.97 106.19 -44.96
C TYR A 332 -33.61 106.73 -46.26
N GLN A 333 -32.80 107.28 -47.18
CA GLN A 333 -33.28 107.78 -48.48
C GLN A 333 -33.86 106.68 -49.36
N GLN A 334 -33.28 105.47 -49.33
CA GLN A 334 -33.75 104.35 -50.16
C GLN A 334 -35.15 103.85 -49.78
N PHE A 335 -35.54 103.99 -48.52
CA PHE A 335 -36.85 103.55 -48.00
C PHE A 335 -37.84 104.73 -47.81
N GLN A 336 -37.57 105.90 -48.41
CA GLN A 336 -38.40 107.11 -48.26
C GLN A 336 -39.88 106.95 -48.62
N ILE A 337 -40.23 106.00 -49.49
CA ILE A 337 -41.59 105.85 -50.02
C ILE A 337 -42.58 105.39 -48.94
N ASP A 338 -42.12 104.63 -47.93
CA ASP A 338 -42.96 104.07 -46.86
C ASP A 338 -42.84 104.81 -45.52
N MET A 339 -42.08 105.92 -45.47
CA MET A 339 -41.81 106.71 -44.27
C MET A 339 -42.53 108.06 -44.25
N ILE A 340 -42.71 108.62 -43.05
CA ILE A 340 -43.19 109.99 -42.83
C ILE A 340 -42.14 110.95 -43.42
N GLN A 341 -42.57 111.86 -44.29
CA GLN A 341 -41.69 112.89 -44.85
C GLN A 341 -41.23 113.84 -43.75
N VAL A 342 -39.97 113.71 -43.34
CA VAL A 342 -39.32 114.67 -42.43
C VAL A 342 -38.48 115.62 -43.26
N GLN A 343 -38.68 116.93 -43.08
CA GLN A 343 -37.80 117.93 -43.69
C GLN A 343 -36.46 117.97 -42.92
N ASP A 344 -35.36 118.03 -43.66
CA ASP A 344 -33.99 118.24 -43.17
C ASP A 344 -33.34 117.05 -42.41
N ILE A 345 -33.18 115.90 -43.08
CA ILE A 345 -32.51 114.70 -42.52
C ILE A 345 -31.00 114.90 -42.29
N GLN A 346 -30.34 115.72 -43.11
CA GLN A 346 -28.88 115.88 -43.11
C GLN A 346 -28.33 116.53 -41.82
N THR A 347 -29.17 117.24 -41.06
CA THR A 347 -28.78 117.97 -39.84
C THR A 347 -29.18 117.24 -38.55
N ARG A 348 -29.90 116.11 -38.65
CA ARG A 348 -30.39 115.37 -37.49
C ARG A 348 -29.31 114.43 -36.93
N PRO A 349 -29.28 114.21 -35.60
CA PRO A 349 -28.38 113.23 -35.01
C PRO A 349 -28.60 111.84 -35.60
N THR A 350 -27.52 111.08 -35.84
CA THR A 350 -27.57 109.71 -36.40
C THR A 350 -28.52 108.79 -35.62
N LEU A 351 -28.59 108.96 -34.29
CA LEU A 351 -29.47 108.20 -33.40
C LEU A 351 -30.97 108.42 -33.72
N PHE A 352 -31.34 109.63 -34.14
CA PHE A 352 -32.72 109.97 -34.51
C PHE A 352 -33.12 109.30 -35.83
N ILE A 353 -32.22 109.26 -36.81
CA ILE A 353 -32.43 108.59 -38.09
C ILE A 353 -32.61 107.07 -37.88
N LEU A 354 -31.79 106.48 -37.00
CA LEU A 354 -31.91 105.07 -36.63
C LEU A 354 -33.27 104.75 -35.97
N GLY A 355 -33.77 105.63 -35.10
CA GLY A 355 -35.10 105.45 -34.49
C GLY A 355 -36.26 105.46 -35.51
N LEU A 356 -36.15 106.23 -36.59
CA LEU A 356 -37.16 106.21 -37.67
C LEU A 356 -37.09 104.91 -38.49
N ILE A 357 -35.88 104.43 -38.77
CA ILE A 357 -35.67 103.13 -39.44
C ILE A 357 -36.24 101.99 -38.57
N GLU A 358 -36.05 102.04 -37.26
CA GLU A 358 -36.57 101.05 -36.33
C GLU A 358 -38.10 100.97 -36.35
N GLN A 359 -38.79 102.11 -36.35
CA GLN A 359 -40.25 102.15 -36.48
C GLN A 359 -40.75 101.54 -37.79
N LEU A 360 -40.03 101.77 -38.90
CA LEU A 360 -40.37 101.17 -40.19
C LEU A 360 -40.17 99.65 -40.17
N ILE A 361 -39.06 99.17 -39.61
CA ILE A 361 -38.81 97.73 -39.44
C ILE A 361 -39.93 97.11 -38.60
N GLU A 362 -40.36 97.77 -37.52
CA GLU A 362 -41.42 97.25 -36.67
C GLU A 362 -42.78 97.16 -37.41
N LYS A 363 -43.10 98.16 -38.25
CA LYS A 363 -44.30 98.14 -39.11
C LYS A 363 -44.23 97.01 -40.14
N LEU A 364 -43.09 96.83 -40.81
CA LEU A 364 -42.89 95.74 -41.78
C LEU A 364 -42.96 94.37 -41.10
N LEU A 365 -42.38 94.21 -39.91
CA LEU A 365 -42.48 92.96 -39.15
C LEU A 365 -43.91 92.66 -38.70
N LYS A 366 -44.72 93.68 -38.35
CA LYS A 366 -46.16 93.50 -38.08
C LYS A 366 -46.92 93.05 -39.34
N GLN A 367 -46.57 93.57 -40.52
CA GLN A 367 -47.12 93.07 -41.79
C GLN A 367 -46.65 91.64 -42.10
N VAL A 368 -45.39 91.29 -41.83
CA VAL A 368 -44.89 89.91 -41.98
C VAL A 368 -45.68 88.94 -41.09
N LYS A 369 -46.05 89.35 -39.87
CA LYS A 369 -46.87 88.53 -38.96
C LYS A 369 -48.32 88.30 -39.42
N THR A 370 -48.87 89.10 -40.33
CA THR A 370 -50.23 88.89 -40.88
C THR A 370 -50.27 88.00 -42.12
N PHE A 371 -49.12 87.55 -42.64
CA PHE A 371 -49.11 86.57 -43.73
C PHE A 371 -49.62 85.21 -43.25
N LYS A 372 -50.66 84.70 -43.91
CA LYS A 372 -51.22 83.36 -43.64
C LYS A 372 -50.16 82.28 -43.94
N PRO A 373 -49.92 81.32 -43.03
CA PRO A 373 -48.95 80.23 -43.19
C PRO A 373 -49.10 79.44 -44.51
N GLU A 374 -50.33 79.28 -45.00
CA GLU A 374 -50.65 78.53 -46.22
C GLU A 374 -49.98 79.14 -47.46
N ARG A 375 -49.89 80.47 -47.55
CA ARG A 375 -49.26 81.13 -48.72
C ARG A 375 -47.75 80.89 -48.74
N VAL A 376 -47.12 80.84 -47.56
CA VAL A 376 -45.69 80.54 -47.41
C VAL A 376 -45.41 79.08 -47.75
N TYR A 377 -46.29 78.16 -47.34
CA TYR A 377 -46.19 76.74 -47.69
C TYR A 377 -46.31 76.51 -49.21
N HIS A 378 -47.29 77.13 -49.87
CA HIS A 378 -47.44 77.03 -51.33
C HIS A 378 -46.22 77.58 -52.08
N TYR A 379 -45.68 78.74 -51.67
CA TYR A 379 -44.47 79.29 -52.28
C TYR A 379 -43.23 78.41 -52.07
N LYS A 380 -43.08 77.81 -50.88
CA LYS A 380 -42.01 76.84 -50.60
C LYS A 380 -42.14 75.61 -51.52
N GLN A 381 -43.36 75.10 -51.68
CA GLN A 381 -43.65 73.95 -52.52
C GLN A 381 -43.37 74.24 -54.01
N GLU A 382 -43.68 75.44 -54.50
CA GLU A 382 -43.33 75.85 -55.86
C GLU A 382 -41.81 75.94 -56.07
N ILE A 383 -41.06 76.50 -55.11
CA ILE A 383 -39.60 76.56 -55.19
C ILE A 383 -38.99 75.15 -55.19
N ASP A 384 -39.46 74.26 -54.31
CA ASP A 384 -38.96 72.89 -54.25
C ASP A 384 -39.32 72.10 -55.52
N ASN A 385 -40.52 72.30 -56.07
CA ASN A 385 -40.93 71.69 -57.34
C ASN A 385 -40.08 72.21 -58.52
N LYS A 386 -39.77 73.50 -58.54
CA LYS A 386 -38.91 74.11 -59.55
C LYS A 386 -37.47 73.60 -59.45
N GLY A 387 -36.91 73.53 -58.23
CA GLY A 387 -35.58 72.96 -58.00
C GLY A 387 -35.47 71.48 -58.40
N LYS A 388 -36.54 70.70 -58.19
CA LYS A 388 -36.62 69.31 -58.69
C LYS A 388 -36.69 69.26 -60.22
N ALA A 389 -37.43 70.17 -60.87
CA ALA A 389 -37.52 70.25 -62.32
C ALA A 389 -36.17 70.63 -62.95
N ASP A 390 -35.45 71.59 -62.37
CA ASP A 390 -34.15 72.04 -62.84
C ASP A 390 -33.10 70.92 -62.74
N LYS A 391 -33.06 70.19 -61.61
CA LYS A 391 -32.18 69.00 -61.47
C LYS A 391 -32.48 67.89 -62.46
N ARG A 392 -33.77 67.67 -62.81
CA ARG A 392 -34.13 66.68 -63.85
C ARG A 392 -33.64 67.13 -65.22
N LYS A 393 -33.76 68.43 -65.53
CA LYS A 393 -33.29 68.99 -66.79
C LYS A 393 -31.76 68.90 -66.91
N GLU A 394 -31.03 69.28 -65.86
CA GLU A 394 -29.58 69.18 -65.81
C GLU A 394 -29.09 67.74 -65.99
N ASN A 395 -29.72 66.77 -65.33
CA ASN A 395 -29.39 65.35 -65.50
C ASN A 395 -29.69 64.84 -66.92
N ALA A 396 -30.80 65.26 -67.52
CA ALA A 396 -31.15 64.89 -68.89
C ALA A 396 -30.17 65.48 -69.91
N ASP A 397 -29.74 66.74 -69.71
CA ASP A 397 -28.75 67.40 -70.57
C ASP A 397 -27.38 66.73 -70.42
N ARG A 398 -26.95 66.38 -69.20
CA ARG A 398 -25.71 65.61 -68.96
C ARG A 398 -25.74 64.24 -69.66
N GLN A 399 -26.85 63.51 -69.60
CA GLN A 399 -27.01 62.24 -70.32
C GLN A 399 -26.91 62.42 -71.83
N ARG A 400 -27.54 63.48 -72.39
CA ARG A 400 -27.43 63.81 -73.82
C ARG A 400 -26.01 64.16 -74.23
N GLU A 401 -25.26 64.89 -73.41
CA GLU A 401 -23.85 65.21 -73.68
C GLU A 401 -22.98 63.95 -73.68
N GLU A 402 -23.19 63.04 -72.71
CA GLU A 402 -22.47 61.76 -72.66
C GLU A 402 -22.80 60.88 -73.89
N GLU A 403 -24.07 60.81 -74.30
CA GLU A 403 -24.48 60.12 -75.53
C GLU A 403 -23.89 60.76 -76.79
N ALA A 404 -23.92 62.09 -76.89
CA ALA A 404 -23.32 62.83 -78.00
C ALA A 404 -21.80 62.63 -78.05
N ALA A 405 -21.12 62.60 -76.90
CA ALA A 405 -19.69 62.30 -76.81
C ALA A 405 -19.39 60.87 -77.28
N ARG A 406 -20.18 59.87 -76.85
CA ARG A 406 -20.06 58.48 -77.32
C ARG A 406 -20.26 58.39 -78.84
N ASN A 407 -21.27 59.07 -79.37
CA ASN A 407 -21.54 59.11 -80.80
C ASN A 407 -20.43 59.81 -81.59
N ARG A 408 -19.85 60.90 -81.06
CA ARG A 408 -18.71 61.60 -81.67
C ARG A 408 -17.47 60.71 -81.72
N ILE A 409 -17.17 59.98 -80.63
CA ILE A 409 -16.08 59.00 -80.59
C ILE A 409 -16.32 57.89 -81.62
N ASN A 410 -17.55 57.39 -81.73
CA ASN A 410 -17.89 56.37 -82.72
C ASN A 410 -17.75 56.90 -84.17
N GLN A 411 -18.19 58.12 -84.46
CA GLN A 411 -17.97 58.74 -85.77
C GLN A 411 -16.48 58.91 -86.09
N LEU A 412 -15.67 59.36 -85.12
CA LEU A 412 -14.21 59.45 -85.29
C LEU A 412 -13.56 58.08 -85.55
N LYS A 413 -14.04 57.02 -84.89
CA LYS A 413 -13.60 55.64 -85.19
C LYS A 413 -13.99 55.18 -86.59
N LEU A 414 -15.17 55.57 -87.09
CA LEU A 414 -15.62 55.29 -88.46
C LEU A 414 -14.83 56.06 -89.53
N MET A 415 -14.39 57.29 -89.22
CA MET A 415 -13.61 58.14 -90.14
C MET A 415 -12.12 57.81 -90.16
N GLN A 416 -11.62 56.97 -89.24
CA GLN A 416 -10.24 56.50 -89.31
C GLN A 416 -10.09 55.52 -90.48
N PRO A 417 -9.14 55.75 -91.41
CA PRO A 417 -8.93 54.87 -92.54
C PRO A 417 -8.58 53.46 -92.05
N SER A 418 -9.29 52.45 -92.56
CA SER A 418 -9.11 51.06 -92.17
C SER A 418 -7.68 50.60 -92.47
N LYS A 419 -6.86 50.37 -91.44
CA LYS A 419 -5.55 49.73 -91.60
C LYS A 419 -5.76 48.29 -92.08
N LYS A 420 -5.29 47.97 -93.28
CA LYS A 420 -5.28 46.58 -93.80
C LYS A 420 -4.39 45.74 -92.88
N LYS A 421 -4.97 44.75 -92.20
CA LYS A 421 -4.23 43.81 -91.35
C LYS A 421 -3.34 42.93 -92.25
N SER A 422 -2.03 43.12 -92.17
CA SER A 422 -1.03 42.25 -92.80
C SER A 422 -0.55 41.25 -91.76
N GLY A 423 -0.76 39.95 -92.00
CA GLY A 423 -0.36 38.86 -91.11
C GLY A 423 -1.47 37.84 -90.89
N ARG A 424 -1.09 36.57 -90.76
CA ARG A 424 -2.02 35.45 -90.57
C ARG A 424 -2.80 35.65 -89.25
N LEU A 425 -4.12 35.60 -89.33
CA LEU A 425 -5.00 35.75 -88.17
C LEU A 425 -4.62 34.69 -87.13
N ASN A 426 -4.31 35.12 -85.91
CA ASN A 426 -4.00 34.19 -84.83
C ASN A 426 -5.27 33.37 -84.54
N MET A 427 -5.24 32.08 -84.86
CA MET A 427 -6.38 31.19 -84.64
C MET A 427 -6.60 31.05 -83.14
N PHE A 428 -7.78 31.46 -82.67
CA PHE A 428 -8.21 31.16 -81.31
C PHE A 428 -8.21 29.64 -81.13
N ARG A 429 -7.36 29.14 -80.23
CA ARG A 429 -7.47 27.77 -79.74
C ARG A 429 -8.63 27.71 -78.76
N SER A 430 -9.47 26.70 -78.88
CA SER A 430 -10.57 26.44 -77.94
C SER A 430 -10.02 26.34 -76.51
N ARG A 431 -10.60 27.13 -75.58
CA ARG A 431 -10.30 27.01 -74.15
C ARG A 431 -10.74 25.61 -73.66
N PRO A 432 -9.95 24.93 -72.80
CA PRO A 432 -10.38 23.69 -72.16
C PRO A 432 -11.66 23.91 -71.34
N ILE A 433 -12.55 22.92 -71.33
CA ILE A 433 -13.78 22.95 -70.52
C ILE A 433 -13.36 22.78 -69.05
N GLU A 434 -13.51 23.83 -68.25
CA GLU A 434 -13.36 23.77 -66.79
C GLU A 434 -14.59 23.06 -66.20
N LYS A 435 -14.36 21.95 -65.49
CA LYS A 435 -15.38 21.28 -64.68
C LYS A 435 -15.76 22.21 -63.52
N GLN A 436 -17.02 22.59 -63.45
CA GLN A 436 -17.57 23.26 -62.26
C GLN A 436 -17.54 22.28 -61.09
N VAL A 437 -16.76 22.61 -60.06
CA VAL A 437 -16.88 21.98 -58.74
C VAL A 437 -17.94 22.80 -58.00
N GLU A 438 -19.09 22.20 -57.75
CA GLU A 438 -20.06 22.71 -56.79
C GLU A 438 -19.42 22.64 -55.41
N ILE A 439 -18.95 23.78 -54.91
CA ILE A 439 -18.62 23.94 -53.49
C ILE A 439 -19.94 24.32 -52.82
N ALA A 440 -20.41 23.41 -51.97
CA ALA A 440 -21.56 23.61 -51.11
C ALA A 440 -21.42 24.91 -50.32
N GLN A 441 -22.46 25.75 -50.39
CA GLN A 441 -22.60 26.91 -49.52
C GLN A 441 -22.89 26.39 -48.11
N GLU A 442 -21.90 26.44 -47.21
CA GLU A 442 -22.15 26.42 -45.78
C GLU A 442 -22.79 27.75 -45.39
N ASN A 443 -24.07 27.69 -45.01
CA ASN A 443 -24.78 28.79 -44.39
C ASN A 443 -24.16 29.05 -43.01
N HIS A 444 -23.27 30.05 -42.94
CA HIS A 444 -22.99 30.73 -41.68
C HIS A 444 -24.09 31.79 -41.49
N GLU A 445 -25.12 31.42 -40.73
CA GLU A 445 -26.06 32.37 -40.14
C GLU A 445 -25.33 33.09 -38.99
N ASP A 446 -24.92 34.34 -39.22
CA ASP A 446 -24.46 35.24 -38.17
C ASP A 446 -25.66 35.62 -37.28
N VAL A 447 -25.64 35.09 -36.05
CA VAL A 447 -26.67 35.23 -35.01
C VAL A 447 -26.76 36.66 -34.41
N ASP A 448 -25.92 37.59 -34.86
CA ASP A 448 -25.80 38.93 -34.25
C ASP A 448 -26.72 40.01 -34.84
N THR A 449 -27.73 39.63 -35.66
CA THR A 449 -28.65 40.61 -36.29
C THR A 449 -30.09 40.60 -35.77
N GLU A 450 -30.45 39.72 -34.83
CA GLU A 450 -31.82 39.67 -34.27
C GLU A 450 -32.07 40.67 -33.11
N ASP A 451 -31.02 41.20 -32.47
CA ASP A 451 -31.15 42.09 -31.30
C ASP A 451 -31.50 43.56 -31.64
N PHE A 452 -31.47 43.97 -32.92
CA PHE A 452 -31.79 45.34 -33.33
C PHE A 452 -33.25 45.58 -33.73
N LYS A 453 -34.13 44.56 -33.63
CA LYS A 453 -35.52 44.67 -34.10
C LYS A 453 -36.55 45.04 -33.01
N TYR A 454 -36.10 45.34 -31.80
CA TYR A 454 -36.97 45.68 -30.65
C TYR A 454 -36.93 47.16 -30.22
N PHE A 455 -36.28 48.03 -30.98
CA PHE A 455 -36.32 49.48 -30.76
C PHE A 455 -36.57 50.25 -32.07
N GLU A 456 -37.81 50.22 -32.57
CA GLU A 456 -38.39 51.27 -33.43
C GLU A 456 -39.90 51.40 -33.19
#